data_AF-A0AA50H8P4-F1
#
_entry.id   AF-A0AA50H8P4-F1
#
_cell.length_a   1.000
_cell.length_b   1.000
_cell.length_c   1.000
_cell.angle_alpha   90.00
_cell.angle_beta   90.00
_cell.angle_gamma   90.00
#
_symmetry.space_group_name_H-M   'P 1'
#
loop_
_entity.id
_entity.type
_entity.pdbx_description
1 polymer ?
#
loop_
_entity_poly.entity_id
_entity_poly.type
_entity_poly.pdbx_seq_one_letter_code
_entity_poly.pdbx_strand_id
1 'polypeptide(L)' 'MKYEDGMQILYDVLSKGVFIQFRGKSDFLKGPFPNQREAVRAAEDYCRKLGWGESRTQ' A
#
# COMPACT_ATOMS: atom_id res chain seq x y z
N MET A 1 6.71 8.07 1.62
CA MET A 1 5.38 8.68 1.36
C MET A 1 4.89 9.31 2.66
N LYS A 2 4.16 10.44 2.64
CA LYS A 2 3.48 10.90 3.86
C LYS A 2 2.18 10.10 3.93
N TYR A 3 2.11 9.12 4.81
CA TYR A 3 0.88 8.32 4.97
C TYR A 3 -0.23 9.22 5.50
N GLU A 4 -1.38 9.21 4.85
CA GLU A 4 -2.57 9.90 5.34
C GLU A 4 -3.16 9.12 6.52
N ASP A 5 -3.82 9.82 7.44
CA ASP A 5 -4.51 9.18 8.56
C ASP A 5 -5.54 8.16 8.05
N GLY A 6 -5.46 6.94 8.58
CA GLY A 6 -6.31 5.82 8.18
C GLY A 6 -5.79 5.02 6.98
N MET A 7 -4.59 5.31 6.46
CA MET A 7 -3.93 4.46 5.47
C MET A 7 -3.20 3.30 6.16
N GLN A 8 -3.48 2.07 5.73
CA GLN A 8 -2.86 0.85 6.24
C GLN A 8 -2.21 0.07 5.10
N ILE A 9 -0.95 -0.35 5.32
CA ILE A 9 -0.22 -1.26 4.45
C ILE A 9 0.28 -2.41 5.33
N LEU A 10 -0.18 -3.63 5.05
CA LEU A 10 0.12 -4.82 5.83
C LEU A 10 0.76 -5.88 4.93
N TYR A 11 2.03 -6.19 5.18
CA TYR A 11 2.72 -7.27 4.48
C TYR A 11 2.37 -8.61 5.11
N ASP A 12 1.90 -9.55 4.30
CA ASP A 12 1.67 -10.92 4.72
C ASP A 12 2.92 -11.77 4.43
N VAL A 13 3.59 -12.20 5.49
CA VAL A 13 4.80 -13.03 5.42
C VAL A 13 4.54 -14.45 4.91
N LEU A 14 3.30 -14.95 5.02
CA LEU A 14 2.90 -16.29 4.59
C LEU A 14 2.64 -16.33 3.09
N SER A 15 1.75 -15.47 2.58
CA SER A 15 1.49 -15.38 1.13
C SER A 15 2.55 -14.58 0.36
N LYS A 16 3.44 -13.89 1.08
CA LYS A 16 4.38 -12.91 0.51
C LYS A 16 3.66 -11.80 -0.28
N GLY A 17 2.39 -11.51 0.02
CA GLY A 17 1.60 -10.44 -0.57
C GLY A 17 1.51 -9.21 0.33
N VAL A 18 0.84 -8.16 -0.14
CA VAL A 18 0.58 -6.95 0.67
C VAL A 18 -0.86 -6.52 0.56
N PHE A 19 -1.48 -6.30 1.71
CA PHE A 19 -2.81 -5.73 1.86
C PHE A 19 -2.72 -4.22 2.05
N ILE A 20 -3.63 -3.50 1.43
CA ILE A 20 -3.71 -2.05 1.43
C ILE A 20 -5.13 -1.68 1.80
N GLN A 21 -5.32 -0.79 2.76
CA GLN A 21 -6.62 -0.23 3.08
C GLN A 21 -6.53 1.28 3.24
N PHE A 22 -7.43 2.00 2.59
CA PHE A 22 -7.53 3.44 2.71
C PHE A 22 -8.92 3.97 2.32
N ARG A 23 -9.47 4.93 3.08
CA ARG A 23 -10.80 5.55 2.83
C ARG A 23 -11.93 4.54 2.56
N GLY A 24 -11.92 3.41 3.27
CA GLY A 24 -12.92 2.34 3.11
C GLY A 24 -12.72 1.44 1.87
N LYS A 25 -11.67 1.67 1.07
CA LYS A 25 -11.25 0.77 -0.01
C LYS A 25 -10.15 -0.14 0.49
N SER A 26 -10.20 -1.41 0.09
CA SER A 26 -9.20 -2.41 0.42
C SER A 26 -8.77 -3.16 -0.82
N ASP A 27 -7.47 -3.26 -1.04
CA ASP A 27 -6.86 -3.97 -2.16
C ASP A 27 -5.77 -4.91 -1.66
N PHE A 28 -5.57 -6.01 -2.37
CA PHE A 28 -4.53 -6.97 -2.07
C PHE A 28 -3.64 -7.19 -3.28
N LEU A 29 -2.37 -6.81 -3.17
CA LEU A 29 -1.38 -7.12 -4.17
C LEU A 29 -0.82 -8.51 -3.89
N LYS A 30 -1.15 -9.45 -4.79
CA LYS A 30 -0.59 -10.79 -4.75
C LYS A 30 0.92 -10.74 -4.99
N GLY A 31 1.64 -11.42 -4.11
CA GLY A 31 3.07 -11.66 -4.26
C GLY A 31 3.39 -12.76 -5.29
N PRO A 32 4.62 -13.31 -5.26
CA PRO A 32 5.55 -13.23 -4.13
C PRO A 32 6.44 -11.97 -4.16
N PHE A 33 6.39 -11.17 -3.10
CA PHE A 33 7.38 -10.13 -2.86
C PHE A 33 8.60 -10.72 -2.14
N PRO A 34 9.84 -10.41 -2.58
CA PRO A 34 11.06 -10.97 -2.00
C PRO A 34 11.25 -10.66 -0.51
N ASN A 35 10.78 -9.50 -0.08
CA ASN A 35 10.84 -9.05 1.30
C ASN A 35 9.76 -7.99 1.56
N GLN A 36 9.56 -7.65 2.85
CA GLN A 36 8.59 -6.65 3.27
C GLN A 36 8.83 -5.28 2.61
N ARG A 37 10.09 -4.88 2.43
CA ARG A 37 10.44 -3.58 1.85
C ARG A 37 9.96 -3.47 0.39
N GLU A 38 10.18 -4.49 -0.43
CA GLU A 38 9.70 -4.53 -1.81
C GLU A 38 8.17 -4.57 -1.87
N ALA A 39 7.52 -5.28 -0.94
CA ALA A 39 6.07 -5.33 -0.86
C ALA A 39 5.46 -3.96 -0.51
N VAL A 40 6.02 -3.27 0.50
CA VAL A 40 5.60 -1.92 0.90
C VAL A 40 5.84 -0.93 -0.24
N ARG A 41 6.98 -1.03 -0.95
CA ARG A 41 7.25 -0.18 -2.12
C ARG A 41 6.21 -0.37 -3.21
N ALA A 42 5.86 -1.61 -3.54
CA ALA A 42 4.82 -1.91 -4.53
C ALA A 42 3.44 -1.38 -4.10
N ALA A 43 3.11 -1.49 -2.81
CA ALA A 43 1.89 -0.92 -2.25
C ALA A 43 1.88 0.62 -2.35
N GLU A 44 2.97 1.30 -1.99
CA GLU A 44 3.06 2.75 -2.15
C GLU A 44 2.91 3.19 -3.60
N ASP A 45 3.56 2.50 -4.54
CA ASP A 45 3.44 2.80 -5.98
C ASP A 45 2.02 2.56 -6.49
N TYR A 46 1.32 1.54 -5.98
CA TYR A 46 -0.10 1.31 -6.26
C TYR A 46 -0.97 2.46 -5.73
N CYS A 47 -0.75 2.89 -4.49
CA CYS A 47 -1.48 4.00 -3.90
C CYS A 47 -1.25 5.31 -4.65
N ARG A 48 -0.02 5.59 -5.10
CA ARG A 48 0.27 6.78 -5.94
C ARG A 48 -0.48 6.75 -7.27
N LYS A 49 -0.57 5.59 -7.93
CA LYS A 49 -1.35 5.43 -9.18
C LYS A 49 -2.84 5.69 -8.97
N LEU A 50 -3.35 5.44 -7.77
CA LEU A 50 -4.73 5.75 -7.39
C LEU A 50 -4.92 7.19 -6.91
N GLY A 51 -3.86 8.02 -6.87
CA GLY A 51 -3.90 9.38 -6.33
C GLY A 51 -4.08 9.43 -4.81
N TRP A 52 -3.69 8.37 -4.09
CA TRP A 52 -3.73 8.31 -2.64
C TRP A 52 -2.41 8.83 -2.06
N GLY A 53 -2.45 9.65 -1.02
CA GLY A 53 -1.26 10.24 -0.39
C GLY A 53 -0.60 11.38 -1.17
N GLU A 54 -1.16 11.80 -2.30
CA GLU A 54 -1.02 13.19 -2.72
C GLU A 54 -1.91 14.01 -1.80
N SER A 55 -1.31 14.64 -0.79
CA SER A 55 -1.91 15.81 -0.18
C SER A 55 -2.19 16.76 -1.34
N ARG A 56 -3.46 16.89 -1.75
CA ARG A 56 -3.90 17.98 -2.60
C ARG A 56 -3.43 19.26 -1.91
N THR A 57 -2.34 19.83 -2.38
CA THR A 57 -2.01 21.22 -2.09
C THR A 57 -3.16 22.00 -2.73
N GLN A 58 -4.14 22.38 -1.90
CA GLN A 58 -5.07 23.45 -2.25
C GLN A 58 -4.31 24.76 -2.26
#